data_AF-A0A381Z7X1-F1
#
_entry.id   AF-A0A381Z7X1-F1
#
_cell.length_a   1.000
_cell.length_b   1.000
_cell.length_c   1.000
_cell.angle_alpha   90.00
_cell.angle_beta   90.00
_cell.angle_gamma   90.00
#
_symmetry.space_group_name_H-M   'P 1'
#
loop_
_entity.id
_entity.type
_entity.pdbx_description
1 polymer ?
#
loop_
_entity_poly.entity_id
_entity_poly.type
_entity_poly.pdbx_seq_one_letter_code
_entity_poly.pdbx_strand_id
1 'polypeptide(L)' 'MVALALVVLVISSLHIGKYEMVSDHKGQYVYKINTLNGETWRAGSSGTWHPMKTGAE' A
#
# COMPACT_ATOMS: atom_id res chain seq x y z
N MET A 1 -0.30 20.92 -21.80
CA MET A 1 -1.23 20.32 -20.81
C MET A 1 -1.11 18.81 -20.70
N VAL A 2 -0.87 18.07 -21.79
CA VAL A 2 -0.75 16.58 -21.78
C VAL A 2 0.38 16.07 -20.88
N ALA A 3 1.56 16.72 -20.90
CA ALA A 3 2.70 16.31 -20.08
C ALA A 3 2.41 16.39 -18.56
N LEU A 4 1.66 17.41 -18.11
CA LEU A 4 1.32 17.57 -16.69
C LEU A 4 0.36 16.47 -16.22
N ALA A 5 -0.61 16.10 -17.06
CA ALA A 5 -1.56 15.03 -16.76
C ALA A 5 -0.86 13.67 -16.63
N LEU A 6 0.13 13.39 -17.48
CA LEU A 6 0.94 12.17 -17.41
C LEU A 6 1.80 12.13 -16.15
N VAL A 7 2.39 13.26 -15.75
CA VAL A 7 3.16 13.37 -14.51
C VAL A 7 2.27 13.12 -13.28
N VAL A 8 1.07 13.69 -13.25
CA VAL A 8 0.09 13.45 -12.17
C VAL A 8 -0.34 12.00 -12.13
N LEU A 9 -0.53 11.35 -13.28
CA LEU A 9 -0.93 9.94 -13.38
C LEU A 9 0.19 9.00 -12.90
N VAL A 10 1.45 9.30 -13.27
CA VAL A 10 2.64 8.59 -12.77
C VAL A 10 2.79 8.77 -11.27
N ILE A 11 2.67 10.00 -10.73
CA ILE A 11 2.76 10.26 -9.29
C ILE A 11 1.62 9.56 -8.53
N SER A 12 0.42 9.52 -9.09
CA SER A 12 -0.74 8.81 -8.51
C SER A 12 -0.57 7.29 -8.52
N SER A 13 0.15 6.75 -9.51
CA SER A 13 0.50 5.32 -9.63
C SER A 13 1.78 4.94 -8.87
N LEU A 14 2.61 5.92 -8.54
CA LEU A 14 3.75 5.75 -7.66
C LEU A 14 3.12 5.47 -6.28
N HIS A 15 3.37 4.29 -5.74
CA HIS A 15 2.81 3.88 -4.46
C HIS A 15 3.53 4.67 -3.35
N ILE A 16 3.27 5.97 -3.26
CA ILE A 16 3.71 6.88 -2.18
C ILE A 16 2.85 6.61 -0.96
N GLY A 17 2.71 5.33 -0.62
CA GLY A 17 2.24 4.93 0.68
C GLY A 17 3.41 4.97 1.62
N LYS A 18 3.23 5.61 2.77
CA LYS A 18 4.14 5.41 3.90
C LYS A 18 4.30 3.91 4.11
N TYR A 19 5.53 3.42 3.96
CA TYR A 19 5.88 2.06 4.29
C TYR A 19 5.94 1.95 5.79
N GLU A 20 5.12 1.07 6.37
CA GLU A 20 5.08 0.83 7.80
C GLU A 20 5.32 -0.66 8.05
N MET A 21 6.22 -0.98 8.96
CA MET A 21 6.36 -2.34 9.46
C MET A 21 5.45 -2.49 10.67
N VAL A 22 4.45 -3.36 10.56
CA VAL A 22 3.44 -3.58 11.61
C VAL A 22 3.41 -5.05 12.01
N SER A 23 3.03 -5.35 13.24
CA SER A 23 2.73 -6.72 13.64
C SER A 23 1.32 -7.09 13.21
N ASP A 24 1.14 -8.26 12.62
CA ASP A 24 -0.18 -8.85 12.43
C ASP A 24 -0.76 -9.38 13.75
N HIS A 25 -2.01 -9.85 13.70
CA HIS A 25 -2.73 -10.44 14.83
C HIS A 25 -2.09 -11.73 15.39
N LYS A 26 -1.10 -12.29 14.70
CA LYS A 26 -0.32 -13.47 15.11
C LYS A 26 1.05 -13.09 15.65
N GLY A 27 1.37 -11.80 15.80
CA GLY A 27 2.67 -11.33 16.25
C GLY A 27 3.75 -11.32 15.16
N GLN A 28 3.39 -11.54 13.89
CA GLN A 28 4.34 -11.56 12.79
C GLN A 28 4.50 -10.17 12.19
N TYR A 29 5.73 -9.75 11.95
CA TYR A 29 5.99 -8.51 11.25
C TYR A 29 5.63 -8.62 9.76
N VAL A 30 4.84 -7.65 9.29
CA VAL A 30 4.46 -7.49 7.89
C VAL A 30 4.73 -6.06 7.46
N TYR A 31 5.05 -5.88 6.18
CA TYR A 31 5.11 -4.57 5.56
C TYR A 31 3.70 -4.16 5.16
N LYS A 32 3.34 -2.92 5.46
CA LYS A 32 2.07 -2.30 5.13
C LYS A 32 2.33 -1.06 4.27
N ILE A 33 1.50 -0.87 3.27
CA ILE A 33 1.51 0.32 2.42
C ILE A 33 0.08 0.82 2.23
N ASN A 34 -0.13 2.11 2.47
CA ASN A 34 -1.41 2.78 2.22
C ASN A 34 -1.32 3.52 0.89
N THR A 35 -2.05 3.10 -0.13
CA THR A 35 -2.02 3.74 -1.45
C THR A 35 -2.85 5.01 -1.47
N LEU A 36 -2.60 5.90 -2.43
CA LEU A 36 -3.27 7.22 -2.54
C LEU A 36 -4.78 7.11 -2.78
N ASN A 37 -5.25 5.97 -3.30
CA ASN A 37 -6.66 5.65 -3.50
C ASN A 37 -7.36 5.15 -2.22
N GLY A 38 -6.67 5.12 -1.07
CA GLY A 38 -7.21 4.66 0.21
C GLY A 38 -7.16 3.15 0.41
N GLU A 39 -6.64 2.38 -0.55
CA GLU A 39 -6.41 0.95 -0.35
C GLU A 39 -5.21 0.71 0.57
N THR A 40 -5.26 -0.38 1.32
CA THR A 40 -4.14 -0.82 2.15
C THR A 40 -3.69 -2.17 1.65
N TRP A 41 -2.39 -2.32 1.44
CA TRP A 41 -1.77 -3.58 1.03
C TRP A 41 -0.76 -4.02 2.08
N ARG A 42 -0.57 -5.33 2.18
CA ARG A 42 0.45 -5.91 3.06
C ARG A 42 1.28 -6.98 2.35
N ALA A 43 2.54 -7.09 2.74
CA ALA A 43 3.43 -8.17 2.34
C ALA A 43 4.08 -8.82 3.57
N GLY A 44 4.02 -10.14 3.64
CA GLY A 44 4.78 -10.93 4.61
C GLY A 44 6.21 -11.18 4.15
N SER A 45 6.89 -12.11 4.82
CA SER A 45 8.27 -12.50 4.49
C SER A 45 8.45 -13.07 3.08
N SER A 46 7.39 -13.55 2.43
CA SER A 46 7.42 -14.01 1.04
C SER A 46 7.53 -12.88 0.01
N GLY A 47 7.35 -11.62 0.43
CA GLY A 47 7.33 -10.46 -0.47
C GLY A 47 6.10 -10.38 -1.37
N THR A 48 5.16 -11.32 -1.25
CA THR A 48 3.90 -11.30 -2.00
C THR A 48 2.94 -10.30 -1.37
N TRP A 49 2.42 -9.38 -2.19
CA TRP A 49 1.48 -8.35 -1.77
C TRP A 49 0.04 -8.84 -1.84
N HIS A 50 -0.72 -8.56 -0.79
CA HIS A 50 -2.14 -8.86 -0.71
C HIS A 50 -2.91 -7.65 -0.18
N PRO A 51 -4.13 -7.38 -0.70
CA PRO A 51 -4.97 -6.32 -0.16
C PRO A 51 -5.38 -6.67 1.28
N MET A 52 -5.25 -5.69 2.17
CA MET A 52 -5.82 -5.76 3.51
C MET A 52 -7.31 -5.46 3.38
N LYS A 53 -8.17 -6.44 3.68
CA LYS A 53 -9.60 -6.16 3.82
C LYS A 53 -9.78 -5.21 5.01
N THR A 54 -10.06 -3.95 4.74
CA THR A 54 -10.61 -3.02 5.74
C THR A 54 -12.07 -3.42 5.95
N GLY A 55 -12.33 -4.32 6.90
CA GLY A 55 -13.70 -4.79 7.14
C GLY A 55 -13.85 -5.62 8.41
N ALA A 56 -14.50 -4.99 9.40
CA ALA A 56 -15.17 -5.52 10.59
C ALA A 56 -14.29 -6.02 11.76
N GLU A 57 -13.85 -5.08 12.58
CA GLU A 57 -14.13 -5.15 14.03
C GLU A 57 -15.15 -4.08 14.37
#